data_AF-A0A8H6Y492-F1
#
_entry.id   AF-A0A8H6Y492-F1
#
_cell.length_a   1.000
_cell.length_b   1.000
_cell.length_c   1.000
_cell.angle_alpha   90.00
_cell.angle_beta   90.00
_cell.angle_gamma   90.00
#
_symmetry.space_group_name_H-M   'P 1'
#
loop_
_entity.id
_entity.type
_entity.pdbx_description
1 polymer ?
#
loop_
_entity_poly.entity_id
_entity_poly.type
_entity_poly.pdbx_seq_one_letter_code
_entity_poly.pdbx_strand_id
1 'polypeptide(L)'
;MASHSVLDVLIGDAREHILPLLWLHGPYIEDAISTRNILLTRFPLELVHIILDHAEYWGQVKAERTDEIAVCASAVFRANASVEYLRTGPIVTRGPEDVRLKVARVEFTIVSHDQGWCDEPGLKGTYEGYTWFAVAIMRPDAANSSVAHEVPNPAGPRGSKNWEIQRNFCASEEWRRHVVVWDEVGETVKGTGAGTGQGFISSLAPSDRIALIARALCPGRATPSSSTRRPSLRRFRRIVPQPRHLLSV
;
A
#
# COMPACT_ATOMS: atom_id res chain seq x y z
N MET A 1 -36.06 9.98 -27.01
CA MET A 1 -35.21 9.86 -25.80
C MET A 1 -35.06 8.39 -25.48
N ALA A 2 -34.04 7.73 -26.04
CA ALA A 2 -33.58 6.39 -25.68
C ALA A 2 -32.28 6.14 -26.47
N SER A 3 -31.15 6.63 -25.97
CA SER A 3 -29.83 6.37 -26.56
C SER A 3 -28.77 6.23 -25.48
N HIS A 4 -29.11 5.53 -24.40
CA HIS A 4 -28.15 5.04 -23.42
C HIS A 4 -28.25 3.51 -23.37
N SER A 5 -27.11 2.87 -23.15
CA SER A 5 -26.95 1.47 -22.71
C SER A 5 -27.02 0.32 -23.74
N VAL A 6 -26.38 0.44 -24.90
CA VAL A 6 -25.79 -0.76 -25.55
C VAL A 6 -24.30 -0.86 -25.19
N LEU A 7 -23.59 0.27 -25.17
CA LEU A 7 -22.20 0.36 -24.71
C LEU A 7 -22.06 0.04 -23.21
N ASP A 8 -22.96 0.55 -22.36
CA ASP A 8 -22.89 0.29 -20.91
C ASP A 8 -23.12 -1.19 -20.56
N VAL A 9 -23.95 -1.88 -21.36
CA VAL A 9 -24.25 -3.31 -21.17
C VAL A 9 -23.07 -4.17 -21.61
N LEU A 10 -22.44 -3.84 -22.75
CA LEU A 10 -21.25 -4.56 -23.24
C LEU A 10 -20.01 -4.33 -22.36
N ILE A 11 -19.88 -3.16 -21.74
CA ILE A 11 -18.75 -2.84 -20.83
C ILE A 11 -18.96 -3.47 -19.45
N GLY A 12 -20.20 -3.52 -18.96
CA GLY A 12 -20.53 -4.17 -17.68
C GLY A 12 -20.23 -5.67 -17.68
N ASP A 13 -20.53 -6.36 -18.80
CA ASP A 13 -20.39 -7.82 -18.92
C ASP A 13 -18.93 -8.29 -19.00
N ALA A 14 -18.05 -7.47 -19.60
CA ALA A 14 -16.61 -7.73 -19.63
C ALA A 14 -15.96 -7.62 -18.24
N ARG A 15 -16.54 -6.77 -17.36
CA ARG A 15 -16.02 -6.49 -16.01
C ARG A 15 -16.13 -7.69 -15.06
N GLU A 16 -17.21 -8.47 -15.19
CA GLU A 16 -17.53 -9.58 -14.28
C GLU A 16 -16.87 -10.91 -14.70
N HIS A 17 -16.63 -11.12 -15.99
CA HIS A 17 -16.24 -12.45 -16.50
C HIS A 17 -14.82 -12.54 -17.11
N ILE A 18 -14.20 -11.43 -17.54
CA ILE A 18 -12.90 -11.45 -18.23
C ILE A 18 -11.78 -10.85 -17.36
N LEU A 19 -12.07 -9.87 -16.52
CA LEU A 19 -11.09 -9.17 -15.68
C LEU A 19 -10.36 -10.04 -14.63
N PRO A 20 -10.95 -11.07 -13.99
CA PRO A 20 -10.25 -11.83 -12.95
C PRO A 20 -9.01 -12.59 -13.44
N LEU A 21 -8.97 -12.94 -14.73
CA LEU A 21 -7.86 -13.70 -15.33
C LEU A 21 -6.76 -12.81 -15.93
N LEU A 22 -7.11 -11.62 -16.42
CA LEU A 22 -6.15 -10.61 -16.91
C LEU A 22 -5.41 -9.88 -15.77
N TRP A 23 -6.01 -9.79 -14.58
CA TRP A 23 -5.42 -9.12 -13.42
C TRP A 23 -4.22 -9.84 -12.80
N LEU A 24 -4.03 -11.13 -13.09
CA LEU A 24 -2.93 -11.88 -12.51
C LEU A 24 -1.56 -11.39 -13.03
N HIS A 25 -1.52 -10.90 -14.26
CA HIS A 25 -0.35 -10.37 -14.95
C HIS A 25 -0.76 -9.12 -15.75
N GLY A 26 -1.13 -8.03 -15.07
CA GLY A 26 -1.40 -6.77 -15.75
C GLY A 26 -0.24 -6.35 -16.65
N PRO A 27 -0.50 -5.50 -17.66
CA PRO A 27 0.45 -5.24 -18.73
C PRO A 27 1.76 -4.67 -18.17
N TYR A 28 2.88 -5.16 -18.69
CA TYR A 28 4.15 -4.50 -18.44
C TYR A 28 4.06 -3.09 -19.04
N ILE A 29 4.85 -2.15 -18.51
CA ILE A 29 4.85 -0.76 -18.96
C ILE A 29 4.99 -0.62 -20.49
N GLU A 30 5.75 -1.52 -21.11
CA GLU A 30 5.98 -1.60 -22.56
C GLU A 30 4.70 -1.94 -23.34
N ASP A 31 3.85 -2.81 -22.81
CA ASP A 31 2.58 -3.20 -23.44
C ASP A 31 1.59 -2.03 -23.41
N ALA A 32 1.52 -1.31 -22.29
CA ALA A 32 0.69 -0.11 -22.15
C ALA A 32 1.12 0.99 -23.15
N ILE A 33 2.43 1.22 -23.28
CA ILE A 33 2.99 2.17 -24.26
C ILE A 33 2.70 1.73 -25.70
N SER A 34 2.92 0.45 -26.02
CA SER A 34 2.67 -0.10 -27.35
C SER A 34 1.20 0.03 -27.74
N THR A 35 0.31 -0.30 -26.82
CA THR A 35 -1.15 -0.19 -27.02
C THR A 35 -1.56 1.26 -27.24
N ARG A 36 -1.02 2.20 -26.45
CA ARG A 36 -1.23 3.64 -26.65
C ARG A 36 -0.81 4.08 -28.05
N ASN A 37 0.38 3.69 -28.49
CA ASN A 37 0.92 4.09 -29.79
C ASN A 37 0.09 3.51 -30.96
N ILE A 38 -0.40 2.28 -30.83
CA ILE A 38 -1.30 1.68 -31.81
C ILE A 38 -2.63 2.45 -31.87
N LEU A 39 -3.23 2.76 -30.73
CA LEU A 39 -4.49 3.50 -30.67
C LEU A 39 -4.35 4.93 -31.23
N LEU A 40 -3.21 5.59 -31.01
CA LEU A 40 -2.91 6.91 -31.58
C LEU A 40 -2.85 6.92 -33.11
N THR A 41 -2.65 5.76 -33.76
CA THR A 41 -2.75 5.68 -35.23
C THR A 41 -4.19 5.79 -35.75
N ARG A 42 -5.19 5.65 -34.86
CA ARG A 42 -6.61 5.57 -35.22
C ARG A 42 -7.50 6.60 -34.51
N PHE A 43 -7.09 7.09 -33.35
CA PHE A 43 -7.89 7.99 -32.52
C PHE A 43 -7.08 9.21 -32.05
N PRO A 44 -7.73 10.39 -31.86
CA PRO A 44 -7.16 11.53 -31.16
C PRO A 44 -6.69 11.16 -29.74
N LEU A 45 -5.69 11.88 -29.24
CA LEU A 45 -5.05 11.63 -27.95
C LEU A 45 -6.04 11.55 -26.79
N GLU A 46 -7.06 12.41 -26.79
CA GLU A 46 -8.08 12.49 -25.75
C GLU A 46 -8.88 11.19 -25.66
N LEU A 47 -9.29 10.64 -26.82
CA LEU A 47 -10.02 9.39 -26.88
C LEU A 47 -9.13 8.21 -26.48
N VAL A 48 -7.86 8.20 -26.89
CA VAL A 48 -6.92 7.16 -26.47
C VAL A 48 -6.77 7.15 -24.95
N HIS A 49 -6.60 8.32 -24.32
CA HIS A 49 -6.51 8.41 -22.87
C HIS A 49 -7.79 7.94 -22.17
N ILE A 50 -8.98 8.35 -22.67
CA ILE A 50 -10.27 7.88 -22.14
C ILE A 50 -10.38 6.35 -22.25
N ILE A 51 -10.04 5.77 -23.39
CA ILE A 51 -10.11 4.32 -23.62
C ILE A 51 -9.19 3.57 -22.66
N LEU A 52 -7.92 3.98 -22.56
CA LEU A 52 -6.93 3.31 -21.71
C LEU A 52 -7.27 3.44 -20.23
N ASP A 53 -7.76 4.60 -19.80
CA ASP A 53 -8.16 4.86 -18.43
C ASP A 53 -9.41 4.02 -18.05
N HIS A 54 -10.44 4.01 -18.90
CA HIS A 54 -11.63 3.18 -18.68
C HIS A 54 -11.33 1.67 -18.73
N ALA A 55 -10.33 1.25 -19.51
CA ALA A 55 -9.90 -0.14 -19.56
C ALA A 55 -8.98 -0.53 -18.39
N GLU A 56 -8.61 0.42 -17.52
CA GLU A 56 -7.60 0.25 -16.46
C GLU A 56 -6.29 -0.35 -17.03
N TYR A 57 -5.96 0.00 -18.29
CA TYR A 57 -4.81 -0.55 -19.02
C TYR A 57 -3.56 0.28 -18.75
N TRP A 58 -3.09 0.21 -17.51
CA TRP A 58 -1.93 0.94 -17.00
C TRP A 58 -0.72 0.03 -16.83
N GLY A 59 0.49 0.56 -17.05
CA GLY A 59 1.72 -0.18 -16.75
C GLY A 59 1.86 -0.42 -15.25
N GLN A 60 2.22 -1.65 -14.86
CA GLN A 60 2.30 -2.03 -13.45
C GLN A 60 3.75 -2.19 -12.95
N VAL A 61 4.03 -1.71 -11.74
CA VAL A 61 5.25 -2.03 -10.98
C VAL A 61 4.87 -2.85 -9.76
N LYS A 62 5.40 -4.08 -9.69
CA LYS A 62 5.12 -5.03 -8.60
C LYS A 62 6.32 -5.17 -7.69
N ALA A 63 6.06 -5.18 -6.38
CA ALA A 63 7.01 -5.66 -5.38
C ALA A 63 6.30 -6.67 -4.49
N GLU A 64 7.00 -7.75 -4.17
CA GLU A 64 6.45 -8.79 -3.31
C GLU A 64 7.45 -9.29 -2.28
N ARG A 65 6.89 -9.76 -1.17
CA ARG A 65 7.63 -10.49 -0.15
C ARG A 65 6.93 -11.80 0.15
N THR A 66 7.73 -12.86 0.25
CA THR A 66 7.26 -14.20 0.56
C THR A 66 7.62 -14.66 1.99
N ASP A 67 8.53 -13.97 2.68
CA ASP A 67 8.94 -14.36 4.03
C ASP A 67 7.97 -13.90 5.12
N GLU A 68 7.84 -14.75 6.13
CA GLU A 68 7.24 -14.40 7.41
C GLU A 68 8.22 -13.59 8.28
N ILE A 69 7.82 -12.42 8.75
CA ILE A 69 8.58 -11.63 9.73
C ILE A 69 7.77 -11.34 10.98
N ALA A 70 8.28 -11.76 12.13
CA ALA A 70 7.79 -11.33 13.42
C ALA A 70 8.25 -9.90 13.78
N VAL A 71 7.36 -8.89 13.73
CA VAL A 71 7.70 -7.54 14.24
C VAL A 71 7.29 -7.41 15.70
N CYS A 72 8.27 -7.46 16.60
CA CYS A 72 8.06 -7.44 18.04
C CYS A 72 8.32 -6.06 18.65
N ALA A 73 7.26 -5.39 19.15
CA ALA A 73 7.39 -4.08 19.82
C ALA A 73 8.46 -4.09 20.92
N SER A 74 8.48 -5.14 21.73
CA SER A 74 9.39 -5.31 22.86
C SER A 74 10.85 -5.55 22.52
N ALA A 75 11.16 -5.88 21.26
CA ALA A 75 12.51 -6.14 20.80
C ALA A 75 13.32 -4.86 20.60
N VAL A 76 12.68 -3.69 20.66
CA VAL A 76 13.32 -2.39 20.44
C VAL A 76 13.11 -1.42 21.60
N PHE A 77 13.98 -0.41 21.66
CA PHE A 77 13.91 0.70 22.60
C PHE A 77 12.54 1.41 22.53
N ARG A 78 11.99 1.80 23.69
CA ARG A 78 10.64 2.40 23.87
C ARG A 78 9.45 1.55 23.44
N ALA A 79 9.66 0.28 23.14
CA ALA A 79 8.60 -0.64 22.72
C ALA A 79 7.79 -0.17 21.50
N ASN A 80 8.45 0.50 20.55
CA ASN A 80 7.87 1.02 19.30
C ASN A 80 8.70 0.50 18.12
N ALA A 81 8.40 -0.72 17.69
CA ALA A 81 9.06 -1.35 16.55
C ALA A 81 8.59 -0.74 15.24
N SER A 82 9.55 -0.50 14.36
CA SER A 82 9.36 -0.04 12.99
C SER A 82 10.37 -0.77 12.13
N VAL A 83 9.88 -1.62 11.23
CA VAL A 83 10.72 -2.44 10.35
C VAL A 83 10.28 -2.19 8.92
N GLU A 84 11.24 -1.85 8.06
CA GLU A 84 11.00 -1.84 6.62
C GLU A 84 10.73 -3.28 6.16
N TYR A 85 9.49 -3.51 5.74
CA TYR A 85 8.99 -4.82 5.39
C TYR A 85 9.24 -5.16 3.93
N LEU A 86 8.97 -4.20 3.03
CA LEU A 86 9.13 -4.36 1.59
C LEU A 86 9.44 -3.00 0.97
N ARG A 87 10.22 -2.99 -0.11
CA ARG A 87 10.49 -1.77 -0.90
C ARG A 87 10.32 -2.06 -2.38
N THR A 88 9.70 -1.15 -3.11
CA THR A 88 9.59 -1.24 -4.58
C THR A 88 10.90 -0.91 -5.28
N GLY A 89 10.97 -1.29 -6.55
CA GLY A 89 11.84 -0.62 -7.52
C GLY A 89 11.48 0.87 -7.66
N PRO A 90 12.35 1.66 -8.31
CA PRO A 90 12.04 3.05 -8.62
C PRO A 90 10.78 3.12 -9.50
N ILE A 91 9.87 4.04 -9.19
CA ILE A 91 8.70 4.30 -10.02
C ILE A 91 9.18 4.95 -11.32
N VAL A 92 8.96 4.24 -12.42
CA VAL A 92 9.29 4.73 -13.76
C VAL A 92 8.16 5.60 -14.24
N THR A 93 8.37 6.91 -14.22
CA THR A 93 7.40 7.89 -14.75
C THR A 93 7.86 8.51 -16.07
N ARG A 94 8.98 8.06 -16.61
CA ARG A 94 9.45 8.40 -17.97
C ARG A 94 9.43 7.16 -18.83
N GLY A 95 8.49 7.12 -19.78
CA GLY A 95 8.52 6.13 -20.84
C GLY A 95 9.60 6.42 -21.88
N PRO A 96 9.80 5.54 -22.87
CA PRO A 96 10.43 5.89 -24.14
C PRO A 96 9.77 7.18 -24.68
N GLU A 97 10.56 8.08 -25.26
CA GLU A 97 10.10 9.36 -25.82
C GLU A 97 9.66 10.45 -24.81
N ASP A 98 10.14 10.40 -23.57
CA ASP A 98 9.90 11.42 -22.51
C ASP A 98 8.40 11.62 -22.16
N VAL A 99 7.59 10.59 -22.41
CA VAL A 99 6.19 10.55 -21.96
C VAL A 99 6.16 10.54 -20.43
N ARG A 100 5.54 11.56 -19.84
CA ARG A 100 5.31 11.65 -18.39
C ARG A 100 4.14 10.74 -18.01
N LEU A 101 4.45 9.66 -17.30
CA LEU A 101 3.47 8.76 -16.73
C LEU A 101 3.14 9.23 -15.30
N LYS A 102 1.85 9.22 -14.98
CA LYS A 102 1.35 9.49 -13.62
C LYS A 102 0.94 8.16 -13.00
N VAL A 103 1.21 7.99 -11.71
CA VAL A 103 0.67 6.86 -10.96
C VAL A 103 -0.83 7.07 -10.81
N ALA A 104 -1.63 6.15 -11.33
CA ALA A 104 -3.09 6.21 -11.26
C ALA A 104 -3.63 5.59 -9.97
N ARG A 105 -3.02 4.47 -9.52
CA ARG A 105 -3.50 3.65 -8.42
C ARG A 105 -2.34 2.98 -7.71
N VAL A 106 -2.46 2.80 -6.40
CA VAL A 106 -1.57 1.95 -5.60
C VAL A 106 -2.40 0.95 -4.82
N GLU A 107 -2.07 -0.32 -4.96
CA GLU A 107 -2.75 -1.42 -4.26
C GLU A 107 -1.80 -2.13 -3.31
N PHE A 108 -2.24 -2.29 -2.07
CA PHE A 108 -1.58 -3.05 -1.02
C PHE A 108 -2.41 -4.29 -0.70
N THR A 109 -1.89 -5.47 -1.03
CA THR A 109 -2.40 -6.72 -0.49
C THR A 109 -1.58 -7.10 0.75
N ILE A 110 -2.23 -7.18 1.91
CA ILE A 110 -1.60 -7.48 3.20
C ILE A 110 -2.26 -8.67 3.88
N VAL A 111 -1.52 -9.76 4.07
CA VAL A 111 -1.99 -10.88 4.87
C VAL A 111 -1.25 -10.90 6.20
N SER A 112 -1.94 -10.66 7.31
CA SER A 112 -1.33 -10.56 8.64
C SER A 112 -2.29 -10.91 9.77
N HIS A 113 -1.73 -11.09 10.98
CA HIS A 113 -2.52 -11.21 12.21
C HIS A 113 -1.84 -10.48 13.38
N ASP A 114 -2.58 -10.30 14.48
CA ASP A 114 -2.08 -9.76 15.75
C ASP A 114 -1.69 -10.91 16.71
N GLN A 115 -1.05 -10.60 17.84
CA GLN A 115 -0.53 -11.62 18.75
C GLN A 115 -1.58 -12.52 19.46
N GLY A 116 -2.89 -12.25 19.32
CA GLY A 116 -3.94 -13.05 19.96
C GLY A 116 -4.44 -12.58 21.33
N TRP A 117 -3.87 -11.53 21.91
CA TRP A 117 -4.36 -10.95 23.17
C TRP A 117 -4.24 -9.42 23.20
N CYS A 118 -5.11 -8.78 23.99
CA CYS A 118 -5.07 -7.35 24.28
C CYS A 118 -5.62 -7.13 25.69
N ASP A 119 -4.84 -6.43 26.51
CA ASP A 119 -5.23 -6.09 27.90
C ASP A 119 -5.91 -4.70 27.96
N GLU A 120 -6.00 -3.99 26.83
CA GLU A 120 -6.57 -2.64 26.76
C GLU A 120 -8.10 -2.73 26.59
N PRO A 121 -8.89 -2.12 27.51
CA PRO A 121 -10.34 -2.08 27.39
C PRO A 121 -10.79 -1.41 26.09
N GLY A 122 -11.78 -1.99 25.42
CA GLY A 122 -12.39 -1.41 24.20
C GLY A 122 -11.62 -1.64 22.89
N LEU A 123 -10.36 -2.10 22.93
CA LEU A 123 -9.60 -2.39 21.70
C LEU A 123 -9.74 -3.84 21.23
N LYS A 124 -10.10 -4.76 22.12
CA LYS A 124 -10.23 -6.18 21.75
C LYS A 124 -11.31 -6.35 20.68
N GLY A 125 -10.96 -7.02 19.59
CA GLY A 125 -11.90 -7.28 18.50
C GLY A 125 -12.18 -6.07 17.61
N THR A 126 -11.31 -5.06 17.60
CA THR A 126 -11.40 -3.89 16.73
C THR A 126 -10.12 -3.74 15.90
N TYR A 127 -10.15 -2.84 14.90
CA TYR A 127 -8.97 -2.44 14.15
C TYR A 127 -8.21 -1.26 14.79
N GLU A 128 -8.54 -0.87 16.01
CA GLU A 128 -7.87 0.25 16.69
C GLU A 128 -6.64 -0.18 17.51
N GLY A 129 -6.13 -1.39 17.23
CA GLY A 129 -4.97 -1.98 17.89
C GLY A 129 -3.65 -1.25 17.62
N TYR A 130 -2.59 -1.75 18.26
CA TYR A 130 -1.25 -1.17 18.22
C TYR A 130 -0.27 -1.90 17.28
N THR A 131 -0.81 -2.64 16.32
CA THR A 131 -0.05 -3.31 15.26
C THR A 131 -0.64 -2.87 13.92
N TRP A 132 0.20 -2.29 13.06
CA TRP A 132 -0.25 -1.73 11.79
C TRP A 132 0.85 -1.67 10.75
N PHE A 133 0.43 -1.53 9.49
CA PHE A 133 1.27 -1.24 8.35
C PHE A 133 1.15 0.22 7.97
N ALA A 134 2.28 0.80 7.61
CA ALA A 134 2.38 2.14 7.09
C ALA A 134 3.30 2.15 5.87
N VAL A 135 3.28 3.22 5.10
CA VAL A 135 4.14 3.38 3.93
C VAL A 135 4.84 4.73 3.95
N ALA A 136 6.06 4.76 3.45
CA ALA A 136 6.83 5.97 3.24
C ALA A 136 7.29 6.05 1.77
N ILE A 137 7.41 7.27 1.28
CA ILE A 137 7.97 7.54 -0.05
C ILE A 137 9.46 7.86 0.15
N MET A 138 10.32 7.07 -0.45
CA MET A 138 11.77 7.21 -0.42
C MET A 138 12.23 7.88 -1.72
N ARG A 139 12.57 9.17 -1.63
CA ARG A 139 13.02 9.96 -2.78
C ARG A 139 14.55 9.97 -2.86
N PRO A 140 15.16 9.49 -3.96
CA PRO A 140 16.59 9.60 -4.14
C PRO A 140 17.01 11.07 -4.24
N ASP A 141 18.14 11.44 -3.64
CA ASP A 141 18.73 12.76 -3.85
C ASP A 141 19.27 12.88 -5.28
N ALA A 142 19.03 14.03 -5.92
CA ALA A 142 19.45 14.32 -7.29
C ALA A 142 20.99 14.31 -7.42
N ALA A 143 21.72 14.65 -6.35
CA ALA A 143 23.18 14.67 -6.34
C ALA A 143 23.81 13.34 -5.90
N ASN A 144 23.09 12.50 -5.14
CA ASN A 144 23.61 11.24 -4.62
C ASN A 144 22.49 10.20 -4.46
N SER A 145 22.32 9.35 -5.47
CA SER A 145 21.28 8.32 -5.51
C SER A 145 21.38 7.27 -4.40
N SER A 146 22.51 7.21 -3.66
CA SER A 146 22.69 6.33 -2.50
C SER A 146 22.01 6.85 -1.23
N VAL A 147 21.69 8.14 -1.16
CA VAL A 147 21.02 8.76 -0.01
C VAL A 147 19.58 9.11 -0.42
N ALA A 148 18.63 8.29 0.03
CA ALA A 148 17.21 8.58 -0.13
C ALA A 148 16.68 9.27 1.12
N HIS A 149 15.83 10.28 0.93
CA HIS A 149 15.10 10.94 2.01
C HIS A 149 13.62 10.56 1.97
N GLU A 150 13.03 10.45 3.16
CA GLU A 150 11.59 10.25 3.30
C GLU A 150 10.83 11.54 2.97
N VAL A 151 9.84 11.45 2.08
CA VAL A 151 8.96 12.58 1.71
C VAL A 151 7.95 12.83 2.85
N PRO A 152 7.73 14.09 3.26
CA PRO A 152 6.73 14.43 4.27
C PRO A 152 5.30 14.06 3.82
N ASN A 153 4.49 13.56 4.76
CA ASN A 153 3.07 13.35 4.54
C ASN A 153 2.31 14.67 4.75
N PRO A 154 1.73 15.29 3.70
CA PRO A 154 1.05 16.58 3.81
C PRO A 154 -0.30 16.50 4.53
N ALA A 155 -0.95 15.34 4.51
CA ALA A 155 -2.24 15.12 5.18
C ALA A 155 -2.09 14.57 6.61
N GLY A 156 -0.87 14.20 7.00
CA GLY A 156 -0.57 13.65 8.32
C GLY A 156 -0.40 14.71 9.40
N PRO A 157 -0.26 14.29 10.67
CA PRO A 157 0.18 15.17 11.75
C PRO A 157 1.51 15.87 11.39
N ARG A 158 1.73 17.06 11.94
CA ARG A 158 2.91 17.88 11.61
C ARG A 158 4.22 17.08 11.74
N GLY A 159 4.94 16.94 10.64
CA GLY A 159 6.22 16.21 10.58
C GLY A 159 6.09 14.70 10.39
N SER A 160 4.89 14.16 10.20
CA SER A 160 4.70 12.77 9.78
C SER A 160 5.28 12.57 8.39
N LYS A 161 5.90 11.41 8.17
CA LYS A 161 6.48 10.99 6.88
C LYS A 161 5.87 9.68 6.38
N ASN A 162 4.91 9.15 7.14
CA ASN A 162 4.30 7.87 6.87
C ASN A 162 2.80 8.04 6.66
N TRP A 163 2.24 7.24 5.76
CA TRP A 163 0.81 7.06 5.60
C TRP A 163 0.43 5.71 6.22
N GLU A 164 -0.55 5.71 7.10
CA GLU A 164 -1.08 4.46 7.65
C GLU A 164 -1.84 3.72 6.53
N ILE A 165 -1.57 2.43 6.34
CA ILE A 165 -2.24 1.60 5.34
C ILE A 165 -3.35 0.80 5.99
N GLN A 166 -3.00 -0.01 6.99
CA GLN A 166 -3.92 -0.99 7.57
C GLN A 166 -3.49 -1.35 8.99
N ARG A 167 -4.43 -1.32 9.92
CA ARG A 167 -4.24 -1.90 11.27
C ARG A 167 -4.62 -3.36 11.31
N ASN A 168 -3.96 -4.15 12.15
CA ASN A 168 -4.39 -5.53 12.38
C ASN A 168 -5.60 -5.56 13.31
N PHE A 169 -6.38 -6.63 13.19
CA PHE A 169 -7.48 -6.87 14.11
C PHE A 169 -6.95 -7.29 15.47
N CYS A 170 -7.25 -6.48 16.47
CA CYS A 170 -6.60 -6.59 17.76
C CYS A 170 -7.02 -7.85 18.51
N ALA A 171 -6.04 -8.51 19.14
CA ALA A 171 -6.21 -9.72 19.93
C ALA A 171 -6.75 -10.94 19.16
N SER A 172 -6.39 -11.08 17.90
CA SER A 172 -6.70 -12.26 17.10
C SER A 172 -5.44 -12.85 16.45
N GLU A 173 -5.27 -14.16 16.60
CA GLU A 173 -4.24 -14.95 15.90
C GLU A 173 -4.70 -15.40 14.50
N GLU A 174 -5.94 -15.05 14.13
CA GLU A 174 -6.50 -15.40 12.83
C GLU A 174 -5.83 -14.59 11.73
N TRP A 175 -5.29 -15.31 10.74
CA TRP A 175 -4.76 -14.72 9.52
C TRP A 175 -5.85 -14.00 8.73
N ARG A 176 -5.62 -12.74 8.40
CA ARG A 176 -6.56 -11.94 7.62
C ARG A 176 -5.88 -11.30 6.44
N ARG A 177 -6.56 -11.36 5.30
CA ARG A 177 -6.17 -10.65 4.08
C ARG A 177 -6.88 -9.30 4.05
N HIS A 178 -6.09 -8.25 3.89
CA HIS A 178 -6.49 -6.87 3.70
C HIS A 178 -6.08 -6.45 2.30
N VAL A 179 -7.00 -5.86 1.55
CA VAL A 179 -6.71 -5.24 0.26
C VAL A 179 -7.05 -3.77 0.40
N VAL A 180 -6.02 -2.91 0.32
CA VAL A 180 -6.17 -1.47 0.42
C VAL A 180 -5.78 -0.87 -0.91
N VAL A 181 -6.71 -0.14 -1.52
CA VAL A 181 -6.52 0.53 -2.79
C VAL A 181 -6.56 2.03 -2.55
N TRP A 182 -5.52 2.72 -3.00
CA TRP A 182 -5.50 4.17 -3.07
C TRP A 182 -5.52 4.59 -4.54
N ASP A 183 -6.42 5.50 -4.88
CA ASP A 183 -6.53 6.16 -6.17
C ASP A 183 -6.71 7.68 -5.96
N GLU A 184 -6.95 8.44 -7.02
CA GLU A 184 -7.16 9.90 -6.92
C GLU A 184 -8.48 10.28 -6.22
N VAL A 185 -9.46 9.38 -6.17
CA VAL A 185 -10.78 9.63 -5.59
C VAL A 185 -10.72 9.48 -4.07
N GLY A 186 -9.90 8.56 -3.56
CA GLY A 186 -9.52 8.48 -2.14
C GLY A 186 -10.67 8.06 -1.23
N GLU A 187 -11.53 7.14 -1.68
CA GLU A 187 -12.59 6.61 -0.84
C GLU A 187 -12.06 5.58 0.17
N THR A 188 -12.49 5.69 1.42
CA THR A 188 -12.22 4.69 2.46
C THR A 188 -13.49 4.10 3.01
N VAL A 189 -13.48 2.78 3.20
CA VAL A 189 -14.56 2.07 3.90
C VAL A 189 -14.30 2.14 5.40
N LYS A 190 -15.15 2.90 6.12
CA LYS A 190 -15.08 3.00 7.59
C LYS A 190 -15.17 1.62 8.24
N GLY A 191 -14.45 1.43 9.35
CA GLY A 191 -14.50 0.21 10.15
C GLY A 191 -13.60 -0.94 9.67
N THR A 192 -12.89 -0.78 8.55
CA THR A 192 -11.96 -1.79 8.02
C THR A 192 -10.56 -1.71 8.62
N GLY A 193 -10.21 -0.60 9.27
CA GLY A 193 -8.85 -0.31 9.71
C GLY A 193 -7.93 0.21 8.60
N ALA A 194 -8.46 0.42 7.39
CA ALA A 194 -7.73 0.99 6.26
C ALA A 194 -7.51 2.49 6.45
N GLY A 195 -6.30 2.96 6.17
CA GLY A 195 -5.97 4.37 6.14
C GLY A 195 -6.38 5.03 4.82
N THR A 196 -6.48 6.36 4.86
CA THR A 196 -7.07 7.15 3.77
C THR A 196 -6.17 7.33 2.56
N GLY A 197 -4.86 7.14 2.70
CA GLY A 197 -3.92 7.40 1.61
C GLY A 197 -3.91 8.87 1.13
N GLN A 198 -4.56 9.78 1.85
CA GLN A 198 -4.74 11.15 1.38
C GLN A 198 -3.40 11.82 1.08
N GLY A 199 -3.29 12.39 -0.11
CA GLY A 199 -2.09 13.04 -0.59
C GLY A 199 -0.93 12.11 -0.92
N PHE A 200 -1.09 10.78 -0.84
CA PHE A 200 -0.01 9.83 -1.15
C PHE A 200 0.34 9.87 -2.64
N ILE A 201 -0.63 9.60 -3.52
CA ILE A 201 -0.41 9.54 -4.97
C ILE A 201 0.11 10.87 -5.51
N SER A 202 -0.46 11.99 -5.06
CA SER A 202 -0.01 13.33 -5.45
C SER A 202 1.41 13.68 -4.96
N SER A 203 1.92 12.97 -3.95
CA SER A 203 3.28 13.18 -3.42
C SER A 203 4.33 12.36 -4.17
N LEU A 204 3.94 11.37 -4.97
CA LEU A 204 4.85 10.52 -5.74
C LEU A 204 5.48 11.30 -6.90
N ALA A 205 6.78 11.08 -7.09
CA ALA A 205 7.60 11.67 -8.13
C ALA A 205 8.40 10.60 -8.89
N PRO A 206 8.93 10.93 -10.08
CA PRO A 206 9.86 10.06 -10.79
C PRO A 206 10.97 9.53 -9.88
N SER A 207 11.30 8.24 -10.02
CA SER A 207 12.37 7.56 -9.29
C SER A 207 12.14 7.36 -7.79
N ASP A 208 11.00 7.82 -7.25
CA ASP A 208 10.61 7.50 -5.88
C ASP A 208 10.47 5.99 -5.73
N ARG A 209 10.74 5.51 -4.52
CA ARG A 209 10.51 4.12 -4.13
C ARG A 209 9.51 4.12 -2.99
N ILE A 210 8.63 3.14 -2.99
CA ILE A 210 7.64 2.98 -1.93
C ILE A 210 8.18 1.97 -0.93
N ALA A 211 8.33 2.38 0.33
CA ALA A 211 8.76 1.52 1.44
C ALA A 211 7.56 1.19 2.34
N LEU A 212 7.17 -0.07 2.34
CA LEU A 212 6.18 -0.63 3.26
C LEU A 212 6.86 -0.90 4.61
N ILE A 213 6.24 -0.43 5.68
CA ILE A 213 6.77 -0.44 7.05
C ILE A 213 5.77 -1.16 7.94
N ALA A 214 6.23 -2.23 8.60
CA ALA A 214 5.47 -2.91 9.63
C ALA A 214 5.79 -2.30 11.00
N ARG A 215 4.75 -2.00 11.79
CA ARG A 215 4.88 -1.29 13.07
C ARG A 215 4.16 -2.01 14.19
N ALA A 216 4.79 -2.04 15.35
CA ALA A 216 4.19 -2.59 16.57
C ALA A 216 4.54 -1.70 17.77
N LEU A 217 3.53 -1.28 18.51
CA LEU A 217 3.66 -0.43 19.71
C LEU A 217 3.14 -1.17 20.93
N CYS A 218 3.83 -1.03 22.06
CA CYS A 218 3.33 -1.42 23.37
C CYS A 218 3.31 -0.19 24.30
N PRO A 219 2.14 0.46 24.47
CA PRO A 219 2.01 1.57 25.42
C PRO A 219 2.33 1.12 26.85
N GLY A 220 2.88 2.02 27.68
CA GLY A 220 3.03 1.78 29.12
C GLY A 220 4.32 1.09 29.60
N ARG A 221 5.30 0.80 28.72
CA ARG A 221 6.63 0.34 29.16
C ARG A 221 7.52 1.53 29.54
N ALA A 222 7.61 1.82 30.83
CA ALA A 222 8.63 2.72 31.38
C ALA A 222 10.05 2.18 31.11
N THR A 223 11.02 3.09 31.01
CA THR A 223 12.45 2.80 30.81
C THR A 223 12.96 1.74 31.78
N PRO A 224 14.04 1.00 31.43
CA PRO A 224 14.58 -0.03 32.30
C PRO A 224 15.31 0.62 33.50
N SER A 225 14.57 0.97 34.55
CA SER A 225 15.15 1.21 35.87
C SER A 225 14.56 0.20 36.86
N SER A 226 15.44 -0.71 37.31
CA SER A 226 15.37 -1.50 38.54
C SER A 226 14.06 -2.23 38.85
N SER A 227 13.92 -3.46 38.37
CA SER A 227 13.81 -4.65 39.23
C SER A 227 13.54 -5.89 38.39
N THR A 228 14.24 -6.95 38.75
CA THR A 228 14.25 -8.26 38.11
C THR A 228 12.89 -8.95 38.25
N ARG A 229 11.98 -8.71 37.31
CA ARG A 229 10.89 -9.64 37.00
C ARG A 229 10.96 -9.93 35.51
N ARG A 230 11.24 -11.19 35.15
CA ARG A 230 11.15 -11.64 33.75
C ARG A 230 9.76 -11.24 33.24
N PRO A 231 9.65 -10.33 32.25
CA PRO A 231 8.35 -9.99 31.71
C PRO A 231 7.78 -11.25 31.04
N SER A 232 6.56 -11.62 31.39
CA SER A 232 5.88 -12.76 30.79
C SER A 232 5.84 -12.61 29.27
N LEU A 233 6.05 -13.71 28.53
CA LEU A 233 5.92 -13.78 27.06
C LEU A 233 4.59 -13.20 26.51
N ARG A 234 3.59 -13.05 27.39
CA ARG A 234 2.27 -12.43 27.17
C ARG A 234 2.27 -10.89 27.05
N ARG A 235 3.40 -10.21 26.85
CA ARG A 235 3.46 -8.74 26.63
C ARG A 235 4.09 -8.36 25.29
N PHE A 236 4.31 -9.34 24.42
CA PHE A 236 5.01 -9.16 23.17
C PHE A 236 4.02 -9.03 22.01
N ARG A 237 3.95 -7.84 21.42
CA ARG A 237 3.15 -7.60 20.22
C ARG A 237 3.89 -8.01 18.97
N ARG A 238 3.37 -8.99 18.24
CA ARG A 238 3.99 -9.62 17.06
C ARG A 238 3.05 -9.46 15.86
N ILE A 239 3.53 -8.86 14.78
CA ILE A 239 2.92 -8.99 13.45
C ILE A 239 3.55 -10.17 12.77
N VAL A 240 2.75 -11.00 12.12
CA VAL A 240 3.21 -12.09 11.29
C VAL A 240 2.58 -11.91 9.90
N PRO A 241 3.36 -11.51 8.88
CA PRO A 241 2.90 -11.38 7.51
C PRO A 241 3.10 -12.69 6.72
N GLN A 242 2.18 -13.03 5.81
CA GLN A 242 2.28 -14.22 4.95
C GLN A 242 3.04 -13.95 3.65
N PRO A 243 3.43 -15.01 2.92
CA PRO A 243 3.88 -14.87 1.56
C PRO A 243 2.73 -14.36 0.69
N ARG A 244 2.99 -13.36 -0.17
CA ARG A 244 2.05 -12.71 -1.12
C ARG A 244 1.51 -11.38 -0.64
N HIS A 245 2.43 -10.50 -0.24
CA HIS A 245 2.16 -9.08 -0.27
C HIS A 245 2.40 -8.59 -1.69
N LEU A 246 1.36 -8.16 -2.38
CA LEU A 246 1.49 -7.49 -3.67
C LEU A 246 1.39 -5.99 -3.42
N LEU A 247 2.45 -5.26 -3.71
CA LEU A 247 2.40 -3.83 -3.92
C LEU A 247 2.40 -3.60 -5.42
N SER A 248 1.25 -3.20 -5.97
CA SER A 248 1.12 -2.81 -7.38
C SER A 248 0.95 -1.30 -7.44
N VAL A 249 1.84 -0.65 -8.18
CA VAL A 249 1.79 0.77 -8.55
C VAL A 249 1.54 0.88 -10.04
#